data_AF-A0A1X7G807-F1
#
_entry.id   AF-A0A1X7G807-F1
#
_cell.length_a   1.000
_cell.length_b   1.000
_cell.length_c   1.000
_cell.angle_alpha   90.00
_cell.angle_beta   90.00
_cell.angle_gamma   90.00
#
_symmetry.space_group_name_H-M   'P 1'
#
loop_
_entity.id
_entity.type
_entity.pdbx_description
1 polymer ?
#
loop_
_entity_poly.entity_id
_entity_poly.type
_entity_poly.pdbx_seq_one_letter_code
_entity_poly.pdbx_strand_id
1 'polypeptide(L)'
;MLVCVTRFPDHFPDCTDDPEARTAKAPAASAGPIAFLALPSGNYAVAVIHDENRNAKLDTIARIPREGFGFSRNPAIRFGPPSFDQARFPVATGDVRQDVRMRYIL
;
A
#
# COMPACT_ATOMS: atom_id res chain seq x y z
N MET A 1 6.84 4.62 -7.67
CA MET A 1 6.08 4.13 -6.50
C MET A 1 4.60 4.29 -6.77
N LEU A 2 3.83 3.25 -6.50
CA LEU A 2 2.38 3.27 -6.49
C LEU A 2 1.90 3.07 -5.06
N VAL A 3 0.93 3.86 -4.67
CA VAL A 3 0.26 3.76 -3.39
C VAL A 3 -1.18 3.37 -3.64
N CYS A 4 -1.64 2.33 -2.98
CA CYS A 4 -3.01 1.86 -2.93
C CYS A 4 -3.53 2.07 -1.50
N VAL A 5 -4.69 2.72 -1.37
CA VAL A 5 -5.40 2.93 -0.11
C VAL A 5 -6.82 2.39 -0.28
N THR A 6 -7.18 1.38 0.51
CA THR A 6 -8.50 0.73 0.46
C THR A 6 -9.08 0.56 1.86
N ARG A 7 -10.41 0.52 1.94
CA ARG A 7 -11.18 0.14 3.14
C ARG A 7 -11.77 -1.27 3.05
N PHE A 8 -11.53 -1.97 1.95
CA PHE A 8 -12.14 -3.26 1.66
C PHE A 8 -11.09 -4.37 1.68
N PRO A 9 -11.24 -5.39 2.55
CA PRO A 9 -10.30 -6.49 2.64
C PRO A 9 -10.09 -7.25 1.33
N ASP A 10 -11.14 -7.44 0.54
CA ASP A 10 -11.12 -8.26 -0.68
C ASP A 10 -10.30 -7.64 -1.82
N HIS A 11 -10.04 -6.33 -1.75
CA HIS A 11 -9.25 -5.60 -2.74
C HIS A 11 -7.83 -5.31 -2.26
N PHE A 12 -7.45 -5.72 -1.05
CA PHE A 12 -6.10 -5.55 -0.52
C PHE A 12 -5.21 -6.75 -0.93
N PRO A 13 -3.96 -6.55 -1.37
CA PRO A 13 -3.16 -5.32 -1.27
C PRO A 13 -3.07 -4.45 -2.52
N ASP A 14 -3.61 -4.84 -3.66
CA ASP A 14 -3.32 -4.16 -4.94
C ASP A 14 -4.43 -3.20 -5.41
N CYS A 15 -5.52 -3.08 -4.64
CA CYS A 15 -6.72 -2.28 -4.97
C CYS A 15 -7.39 -2.71 -6.29
N THR A 16 -7.12 -3.91 -6.80
CA THR A 16 -7.74 -4.38 -8.05
C THR A 16 -9.25 -4.44 -7.89
N ASP A 17 -9.96 -3.84 -8.86
CA ASP A 17 -11.42 -3.77 -8.91
C ASP A 17 -12.09 -3.07 -7.71
N ASP A 18 -11.34 -2.27 -6.93
CA ASP A 18 -11.90 -1.45 -5.85
C ASP A 18 -12.43 -0.11 -6.40
N PRO A 19 -13.76 0.12 -6.43
CA PRO A 19 -14.32 1.37 -6.93
C PRO A 19 -14.07 2.57 -6.01
N GLU A 20 -13.63 2.33 -4.78
CA GLU A 20 -13.44 3.36 -3.76
C GLU A 20 -11.97 3.50 -3.33
N ALA A 21 -11.07 2.75 -3.96
CA ALA A 21 -9.64 2.87 -3.73
C ALA A 21 -9.16 4.30 -4.06
N ARG A 22 -8.26 4.80 -3.20
CA ARG A 22 -7.47 5.98 -3.52
C ARG A 22 -6.08 5.53 -3.92
N THR A 23 -5.65 5.94 -5.10
CA THR A 23 -4.33 5.61 -5.60
C THR A 23 -3.51 6.86 -5.89
N ALA A 24 -2.19 6.72 -5.76
CA ALA A 24 -1.26 7.77 -6.13
C ALA A 24 -0.03 7.15 -6.80
N LYS A 25 0.54 7.87 -7.78
CA LYS A 25 1.84 7.53 -8.39
C LYS A 25 2.84 8.61 -8.05
N ALA A 26 4.03 8.23 -7.60
CA ALA A 26 5.12 9.15 -7.32
C ALA A 26 6.47 8.56 -7.77
N PRO A 27 7.42 9.35 -8.28
CA PRO A 27 8.79 8.90 -8.49
C PRO A 27 9.41 8.43 -7.17
N ALA A 28 10.14 7.31 -7.16
CA ALA A 28 10.80 6.84 -5.93
C ALA A 28 11.86 7.82 -5.41
N ALA A 29 12.47 8.60 -6.32
CA ALA A 29 13.40 9.67 -5.98
C ALA A 29 12.73 10.87 -5.26
N SER A 30 11.38 10.97 -5.31
CA SER A 30 10.59 12.03 -4.70
C SER A 30 9.87 11.52 -3.45
N ALA A 31 10.63 11.00 -2.47
CA ALA A 31 10.14 10.38 -1.22
C ALA A 31 9.44 11.35 -0.23
N GLY A 32 8.83 12.42 -0.73
CA GLY A 32 8.00 13.32 0.05
C GLY A 32 6.70 12.67 0.51
N PRO A 33 5.99 13.31 1.46
CA PRO A 33 4.71 12.82 1.92
C PRO A 33 3.69 12.80 0.78
N ILE A 34 2.93 11.70 0.69
CA ILE A 34 1.77 11.58 -0.20
C ILE A 34 0.53 11.81 0.65
N ALA A 35 -0.29 12.81 0.26
CA ALA A 35 -1.49 13.18 0.99
C ALA A 35 -2.75 12.66 0.28
N PHE A 36 -3.62 12.02 1.04
CA PHE A 36 -4.98 11.68 0.62
C PHE A 36 -5.96 12.51 1.48
N LEU A 37 -6.77 13.33 0.82
CA LEU A 37 -7.69 14.26 1.48
C LEU A 37 -9.11 13.71 1.48
N ALA A 38 -9.91 14.16 2.45
CA ALA A 38 -11.34 13.85 2.55
C ALA A 38 -11.66 12.34 2.52
N LEU A 39 -10.86 11.54 3.23
CA LEU A 39 -11.18 10.13 3.47
C LEU A 39 -12.36 10.05 4.45
N PRO A 40 -13.44 9.33 4.12
CA PRO A 40 -14.49 8.99 5.09
C PRO A 40 -13.89 8.33 6.32
N SER A 41 -14.53 8.50 7.48
CA SER A 41 -14.10 7.75 8.67
C SER A 41 -14.29 6.25 8.46
N GLY A 42 -13.29 5.46 8.87
CA GLY A 42 -13.28 4.02 8.63
C GLY A 42 -11.90 3.40 8.87
N ASN A 43 -11.79 2.09 8.65
CA ASN A 43 -10.51 1.40 8.68
C ASN A 43 -9.94 1.34 7.27
N TYR A 44 -8.67 1.71 7.14
CA TYR A 44 -7.96 1.72 5.87
C TYR A 44 -6.69 0.90 5.98
N ALA A 45 -6.30 0.27 4.87
CA ALA A 45 -4.97 -0.30 4.70
C ALA A 45 -4.28 0.39 3.52
N VAL A 46 -2.97 0.60 3.65
CA VAL A 46 -2.12 1.17 2.61
C VAL A 46 -1.15 0.09 2.15
N ALA A 47 -1.03 -0.09 0.85
CA ALA A 47 0.05 -0.83 0.23
C ALA A 47 0.85 0.09 -0.69
N VAL A 48 2.16 -0.08 -0.72
CA VAL A 48 3.08 0.68 -1.55
C VAL A 48 3.94 -0.29 -2.33
N ILE A 49 4.05 -0.09 -3.64
CA ILE A 49 4.94 -0.87 -4.51
C ILE A 49 5.86 0.06 -5.30
N HIS A 50 7.10 -0.36 -5.49
CA HIS A 50 8.06 0.30 -6.35
C HIS A 50 7.88 -0.22 -7.78
N ASP A 51 6.88 0.32 -8.48
CA ASP A 51 6.62 0.00 -9.90
C ASP A 51 7.74 0.58 -10.78
N GLU A 52 8.79 -0.22 -11.03
CA GLU A 52 9.96 0.13 -11.84
C GLU A 52 9.66 -0.10 -13.33
N ASN A 53 8.88 -1.12 -13.64
CA ASN A 53 8.55 -1.50 -15.02
C ASN A 53 7.27 -0.82 -15.58
N ARG A 54 6.53 -0.08 -14.75
CA ARG A 54 5.31 0.68 -15.07
C ARG A 54 4.09 -0.17 -15.43
N ASN A 55 3.99 -1.41 -14.92
CA ASN A 55 2.85 -2.30 -15.18
C ASN A 55 1.73 -2.20 -14.14
N ALA A 56 1.93 -1.36 -13.12
CA ALA A 56 1.02 -1.12 -12.01
C ALA A 56 0.72 -2.31 -11.10
N LYS A 57 1.59 -3.32 -11.09
CA LYS A 57 1.46 -4.52 -10.28
C LYS A 57 2.77 -4.83 -9.60
N LEU A 58 2.71 -5.55 -8.47
CA LEU A 58 3.92 -6.08 -7.87
C LEU A 58 4.41 -7.25 -8.70
N ASP A 59 5.55 -7.08 -9.36
CA ASP A 59 6.17 -8.17 -10.10
C ASP A 59 6.71 -9.26 -9.17
N THR A 60 6.39 -10.52 -9.49
CA THR A 60 6.89 -11.67 -8.75
C THR A 60 7.46 -12.75 -9.66
N ILE A 61 8.55 -13.40 -9.23
CA ILE A 61 9.06 -14.65 -9.80
C ILE A 61 8.89 -15.74 -8.75
N ALA A 62 8.20 -16.82 -9.08
CA ALA A 62 7.93 -17.90 -8.12
C ALA A 62 7.38 -17.39 -6.76
N ARG A 63 6.48 -16.40 -6.81
CA ARG A 63 5.90 -15.68 -5.64
C ARG A 63 6.86 -14.79 -4.85
N ILE A 64 8.09 -14.59 -5.31
CA ILE A 64 9.08 -13.69 -4.70
C ILE A 64 9.00 -12.33 -5.39
N PRO A 65 8.69 -11.24 -4.66
CA PRO A 65 8.74 -9.87 -5.17
C PRO A 65 10.09 -9.52 -5.79
N ARG A 66 10.08 -8.97 -6.99
CA ARG A 66 11.27 -8.42 -7.66
C ARG A 66 11.50 -6.94 -7.37
N GLU A 67 10.42 -6.25 -7.02
CA GLU A 67 10.39 -4.83 -6.76
C GLU A 67 10.17 -4.57 -5.26
N GLY A 68 10.49 -3.34 -4.83
CA GLY A 68 10.26 -2.92 -3.45
C GLY A 68 8.78 -2.87 -3.11
N PHE A 69 8.42 -3.25 -1.89
CA PHE A 69 7.04 -3.16 -1.42
C PHE A 69 6.96 -2.76 0.06
N GLY A 70 5.81 -2.27 0.50
CA GLY A 70 5.57 -1.89 1.89
C GLY A 70 4.08 -1.82 2.21
N PHE A 71 3.74 -1.91 3.49
CA PHE A 71 2.36 -1.87 3.98
C PHE A 71 2.23 -0.97 5.21
N SER A 72 1.07 -0.34 5.40
CA SER A 72 0.75 0.36 6.65
C SER A 72 0.89 -0.57 7.85
N ARG A 73 1.21 0.01 9.02
CA ARG A 73 1.55 -0.70 10.27
C ARG A 73 2.78 -1.61 10.22
N ASN A 74 3.46 -1.71 9.07
CA ASN A 74 4.73 -2.42 8.91
C ASN A 74 4.72 -3.85 9.49
N PRO A 75 3.72 -4.70 9.17
CA PRO A 75 3.62 -6.05 9.74
C PRO A 75 4.84 -6.91 9.42
N ALA A 76 5.06 -7.95 10.23
CA ALA A 76 6.05 -8.97 9.92
C ALA A 76 5.59 -9.78 8.70
N ILE A 77 6.41 -9.79 7.65
CA ILE A 77 6.15 -10.54 6.43
C ILE A 77 6.79 -11.92 6.56
N ARG A 78 5.99 -12.98 6.37
CA ARG A 78 6.45 -14.38 6.46
C ARG A 78 6.11 -15.15 5.19
N PHE A 79 4.81 -15.38 4.96
CA PHE A 79 4.30 -16.11 3.82
C PHE A 79 3.31 -15.25 3.05
N GLY A 80 3.76 -14.65 1.95
CA GLY A 80 2.94 -13.78 1.11
C GLY A 80 2.65 -12.40 1.71
N PRO A 81 1.74 -11.62 1.08
CA PRO A 81 1.30 -10.33 1.60
C PRO A 81 0.57 -10.49 2.95
N PRO A 82 0.60 -9.46 3.81
CA PRO A 82 -0.16 -9.49 5.05
C PRO A 82 -1.68 -9.48 4.77
N SER A 83 -2.47 -9.89 5.73
CA SER A 83 -3.92 -9.66 5.70
C SER A 83 -4.25 -8.18 5.86
N PHE A 84 -5.44 -7.77 5.40
CA PHE A 84 -5.96 -6.42 5.64
C PHE A 84 -5.90 -6.05 7.12
N ASP A 85 -6.32 -6.94 8.03
CA ASP A 85 -6.34 -6.66 9.47
C ASP A 85 -4.96 -6.41 10.08
N GLN A 86 -3.92 -7.00 9.50
CA GLN A 86 -2.53 -6.75 9.91
C GLN A 86 -2.02 -5.39 9.44
N ALA A 87 -2.58 -4.85 8.35
CA ALA A 87 -2.20 -3.57 7.78
C ALA A 87 -3.17 -2.42 8.16
N ARG A 88 -4.40 -2.72 8.59
CA ARG A 88 -5.45 -1.71 8.76
C ARG A 88 -5.20 -0.78 9.94
N PHE A 89 -5.51 0.50 9.75
CA PHE A 89 -5.49 1.55 10.75
C PHE A 89 -6.77 2.39 10.69
N PRO A 90 -7.22 2.96 11.81
CA PRO A 90 -8.40 3.81 11.83
C PRO A 90 -8.11 5.19 11.23
N VAL A 91 -9.03 5.69 10.43
CA VAL A 91 -9.12 7.08 10.00
C VAL A 91 -10.37 7.67 10.64
N ALA A 92 -10.20 8.74 11.42
CA ALA A 92 -11.26 9.46 12.10
C ALA A 92 -11.20 10.94 11.68
N THR A 93 -11.75 11.85 12.50
CA THR A 93 -11.61 13.29 12.29
C THR A 93 -10.18 13.74 12.60
N GLY A 94 -9.47 14.26 11.60
CA GLY A 94 -8.12 14.84 11.74
C GLY A 94 -7.07 14.15 10.87
N ASP A 95 -5.83 14.64 10.99
CA ASP A 95 -4.71 14.14 10.20
C ASP A 95 -4.21 12.80 10.75
N VAL A 96 -4.14 11.80 9.87
CA VAL A 96 -3.56 10.49 10.18
C VAL A 96 -2.28 10.31 9.38
N ARG A 97 -1.15 10.17 10.08
CA ARG A 97 0.14 9.88 9.45
C ARG A 97 0.44 8.39 9.52
N GLN A 98 0.84 7.81 8.38
CA GLN A 98 1.37 6.46 8.29
C GLN A 98 2.78 6.50 7.70
N ASP A 99 3.76 6.01 8.46
CA ASP A 99 5.12 5.80 7.95
C ASP A 99 5.23 4.35 7.45
N VAL A 100 5.30 4.16 6.13
CA VAL A 100 5.42 2.86 5.48
C VAL A 100 6.89 2.57 5.17
N ARG A 101 7.41 1.47 5.72
CA ARG A 101 8.78 1.01 5.47
C ARG A 101 8.81 0.13 4.23
N MET A 102 9.50 0.61 3.21
CA MET A 102 9.78 -0.19 2.01
C MET A 102 10.74 -1.33 2.36
N ARG A 103 10.50 -2.50 1.77
CA ARG A 103 11.34 -3.69 1.83
C ARG A 103 11.70 -4.13 0.43
N TYR A 104 12.94 -4.57 0.27
CA TYR A 104 13.49 -5.14 -0.96
C TYR A 104 14.04 -6.51 -0.59
N ILE A 105 13.67 -7.55 -1.34
CA ILE A 105 14.08 -8.94 -1.06
C ILE A 105 15.36 -9.31 -1.83
N LEU A 106 15.75 -8.50 -2.81
CA LEU A 106 16.93 -8.66 -3.67
C LEU A 106 17.83 -7.43 -3.56
#